data_AF-A0A8C4ZKA2-F1
#
_entry.id   AF-A0A8C4ZKA2-F1
#
_cell.length_a   1.000
_cell.length_b   1.000
_cell.length_c   1.000
_cell.angle_alpha   90.00
_cell.angle_beta   90.00
_cell.angle_gamma   90.00
#
_symmetry.space_group_name_H-M   'P 1'
#
loop_
_entity.id
_entity.type
_entity.pdbx_description
1 polymer ?
#
loop_
_entity_poly.entity_id
_entity_poly.type
_entity_poly.pdbx_seq_one_letter_code
_entity_poly.pdbx_strand_id
1 'polypeptide(L)'
;LNSNTTLLYQYQGGEGNMAYAVIFGCIVVLGLPLNAASLWILIQRHRLKSPSAVIMINLALADLLLVLSLPMRVYYYATGIWSLGVFACICISSLFTNNIRASAIFITVIGVDRLLAVVFPLSSRHLRNTTNSWRACGLIWISLVAVSIPESVAISSKMQGCNLTNCFHPERSPCYKEQIVPSLNYVNSCFVFTLLAVNCISTSMVSWKLRSHLSDSVQVVNKMNVMLIFAMNLLMFFIFFLPVSLVLSVEKWRVAVEPALCLASMNCCFDPLLYYFSLDSFWTKKEDDKARPNGIHSRS
;
A
#
# COMPACT_ATOMS: atom_id res chain seq x y z
N LEU A 1 -31.02 -36.99 -19.82
CA LEU A 1 -30.24 -35.90 -19.18
C LEU A 1 -31.26 -34.91 -18.63
N ASN A 2 -31.51 -34.96 -17.32
CA ASN A 2 -32.64 -34.29 -16.68
C ASN A 2 -32.40 -32.79 -16.53
N SER A 3 -33.42 -32.00 -16.88
CA SER A 3 -33.50 -30.54 -16.74
C SER A 3 -33.25 -30.02 -15.32
N ASN A 4 -33.37 -30.89 -14.31
CA ASN A 4 -33.08 -30.56 -12.90
C ASN A 4 -31.57 -30.45 -12.61
N THR A 5 -30.71 -31.10 -13.41
CA THR A 5 -29.26 -31.00 -13.22
C THR A 5 -28.74 -29.64 -13.67
N THR A 6 -29.33 -29.05 -14.70
CA THR A 6 -28.96 -27.70 -15.20
C THR A 6 -29.36 -26.59 -14.22
N LEU A 7 -30.50 -26.73 -13.53
CA LEU A 7 -30.95 -25.75 -12.52
C LEU A 7 -30.12 -25.80 -11.23
N LEU A 8 -29.60 -26.97 -10.83
CA LEU A 8 -28.70 -27.08 -9.67
C LEU A 8 -27.32 -26.47 -9.93
N TYR A 9 -26.81 -26.56 -11.17
CA TYR A 9 -25.59 -25.81 -11.55
C TYR A 9 -25.82 -24.30 -11.57
N GLN A 10 -27.03 -23.85 -11.92
CA GLN A 10 -27.37 -22.43 -11.94
C GLN A 10 -27.52 -21.82 -10.54
N TYR A 11 -27.73 -22.64 -9.50
CA TYR A 11 -27.90 -22.18 -8.11
C TYR A 11 -26.60 -22.18 -7.29
N GLN A 12 -25.50 -22.75 -7.82
CA GLN A 12 -24.25 -22.95 -7.06
C GLN A 12 -23.08 -22.05 -7.50
N GLY A 13 -23.27 -21.20 -8.52
CA GLY A 13 -22.41 -20.04 -8.79
C GLY A 13 -22.92 -18.86 -7.99
N GLY A 14 -22.13 -18.33 -7.04
CA GLY A 14 -22.55 -17.17 -6.27
C GLY A 14 -22.87 -16.01 -7.21
N GLU A 15 -24.02 -15.35 -7.02
CA GLU A 15 -24.38 -14.16 -7.79
C GLU A 15 -23.20 -13.17 -7.78
N GLY A 16 -22.69 -12.87 -8.98
CA GLY A 16 -21.61 -11.89 -9.15
C GLY A 16 -21.99 -10.55 -8.54
N ASN A 17 -21.02 -9.84 -7.97
CA ASN A 17 -21.25 -8.50 -7.43
C ASN A 17 -20.72 -7.45 -8.40
N MET A 18 -21.61 -6.98 -9.28
CA MET A 18 -21.29 -5.98 -10.30
C MET A 18 -20.72 -4.68 -9.73
N ALA A 19 -21.13 -4.28 -8.52
CA ALA A 19 -20.59 -3.07 -7.89
C ALA A 19 -19.07 -3.22 -7.61
N TYR A 20 -18.64 -4.36 -7.07
CA TYR A 20 -17.22 -4.63 -6.86
C TYR A 20 -16.44 -4.79 -8.17
N ALA A 21 -17.04 -5.43 -9.19
CA ALA A 21 -16.43 -5.52 -10.51
C ALA A 21 -16.16 -4.13 -11.11
N VAL A 22 -17.13 -3.20 -11.01
CA VAL A 22 -16.96 -1.81 -11.47
C VAL A 22 -15.90 -1.09 -10.67
N ILE A 23 -15.91 -1.19 -9.33
CA ILE A 23 -14.91 -0.52 -8.47
C ILE A 23 -13.49 -0.98 -8.81
N PHE A 24 -13.23 -2.29 -8.84
CA PHE A 24 -11.91 -2.80 -9.19
C PHE A 24 -11.54 -2.47 -10.65
N GLY A 25 -12.51 -2.47 -11.57
CA GLY A 25 -12.31 -2.02 -12.95
C GLY A 25 -11.86 -0.56 -13.03
N CYS A 26 -12.48 0.34 -12.29
CA CYS A 26 -12.07 1.74 -12.19
C CYS A 26 -10.65 1.87 -11.61
N ILE A 27 -10.32 1.08 -10.59
CA ILE A 27 -8.97 1.06 -10.01
C ILE A 27 -7.94 0.60 -11.05
N VAL A 28 -8.26 -0.37 -11.92
CA VAL A 28 -7.38 -0.77 -13.02
C VAL A 28 -7.17 0.37 -14.02
N VAL A 29 -8.27 0.99 -14.46
CA VAL A 29 -8.24 2.07 -15.46
C VAL A 29 -7.48 3.30 -14.98
N LEU A 30 -7.57 3.63 -13.68
CA LEU A 30 -6.87 4.78 -13.10
C LEU A 30 -5.47 4.42 -12.61
N GLY A 31 -5.35 3.34 -11.83
CA GLY A 31 -4.12 2.94 -11.15
C GLY A 31 -3.02 2.53 -12.11
N LEU A 32 -3.33 1.85 -13.22
CA LEU A 32 -2.32 1.42 -14.19
C LEU A 32 -1.58 2.61 -14.85
N PRO A 33 -2.26 3.55 -15.52
CA PRO A 33 -1.58 4.68 -16.15
C PRO A 33 -0.90 5.58 -15.12
N LEU A 34 -1.52 5.84 -13.97
CA LEU A 34 -0.96 6.70 -12.94
C LEU A 34 0.35 6.14 -12.36
N ASN A 35 0.38 4.85 -12.01
CA ASN A 35 1.58 4.23 -11.45
C ASN A 35 2.65 3.97 -12.51
N ALA A 36 2.26 3.62 -13.74
CA ALA A 36 3.22 3.46 -14.84
C ALA A 36 3.90 4.79 -15.20
N ALA A 37 3.13 5.88 -15.29
CA ALA A 37 3.67 7.21 -15.53
C ALA A 37 4.57 7.67 -14.37
N SER A 38 4.14 7.44 -13.12
CA SER A 38 4.93 7.77 -11.93
C SER A 38 6.27 7.02 -11.92
N LEU A 39 6.24 5.71 -12.18
CA LEU A 39 7.44 4.87 -12.26
C LEU A 39 8.39 5.38 -13.36
N TRP A 40 7.85 5.67 -14.55
CA TRP A 40 8.62 6.22 -15.66
C TRP A 40 9.31 7.55 -15.28
N ILE A 41 8.56 8.49 -14.72
CA ILE A 41 9.08 9.80 -14.29
C ILE A 41 10.16 9.62 -13.22
N LEU A 42 9.93 8.75 -12.22
CA LEU A 42 10.88 8.50 -11.14
C LEU A 42 12.19 7.92 -11.67
N ILE A 43 12.13 6.94 -12.58
CA ILE A 43 13.33 6.34 -13.19
C ILE A 43 14.08 7.37 -14.03
N GLN A 44 13.40 8.07 -14.93
CA GLN A 44 14.03 8.99 -15.87
C GLN A 44 14.62 10.22 -15.18
N ARG A 45 13.86 10.84 -14.27
CA ARG A 45 14.23 12.11 -13.64
C ARG A 45 15.21 11.94 -12.48
N HIS A 46 15.08 10.86 -11.70
CA HIS A 46 15.93 10.66 -10.51
C HIS A 46 17.07 9.67 -10.71
N ARG A 47 17.08 8.87 -11.80
CA ARG A 47 18.12 7.87 -12.12
C ARG A 47 18.60 7.06 -10.90
N LEU A 48 17.69 6.74 -9.97
CA LEU A 48 17.97 6.03 -8.72
C LEU A 48 19.01 6.71 -7.80
N LYS A 49 19.28 8.00 -7.96
CA LYS A 49 20.30 8.73 -7.20
C LYS A 49 19.83 9.23 -5.83
N SER A 50 18.52 9.25 -5.58
CA SER A 50 17.94 9.68 -4.31
C SER A 50 17.45 8.48 -3.49
N PRO A 51 17.79 8.37 -2.19
CA PRO A 51 17.30 7.32 -1.30
C PRO A 51 15.76 7.23 -1.30
N SER A 52 15.10 8.39 -1.26
CA SER A 52 13.64 8.51 -1.28
C SER A 52 13.04 8.01 -2.60
N ALA A 53 13.71 8.27 -3.73
CA ALA A 53 13.24 7.83 -5.04
C ALA A 53 13.27 6.29 -5.18
N VAL A 54 14.23 5.61 -4.57
CA VAL A 54 14.27 4.13 -4.56
C VAL A 54 13.04 3.56 -3.85
N ILE A 55 12.67 4.14 -2.71
CA ILE A 55 11.50 3.71 -1.93
C ILE A 55 10.20 3.97 -2.71
N MET A 56 10.07 5.17 -3.30
CA MET A 56 8.91 5.53 -4.15
C MET A 56 8.78 4.64 -5.38
N ILE A 57 9.88 4.23 -6.01
CA ILE A 57 9.87 3.29 -7.14
C ILE A 57 9.36 1.92 -6.70
N ASN A 58 9.77 1.43 -5.53
CA ASN A 58 9.30 0.15 -5.03
C ASN A 58 7.81 0.17 -4.64
N LEU A 59 7.30 1.30 -4.13
CA LEU A 59 5.87 1.52 -3.93
C LEU A 59 5.12 1.43 -5.27
N ALA A 60 5.53 2.19 -6.28
CA ALA A 60 4.91 2.16 -7.60
C ALA A 60 4.97 0.76 -8.25
N LEU A 61 6.05 0.00 -8.04
CA LEU A 61 6.14 -1.40 -8.48
C LEU A 61 5.14 -2.30 -7.75
N ALA A 62 4.98 -2.14 -6.43
CA ALA A 62 3.98 -2.89 -5.67
C ALA A 62 2.55 -2.57 -6.15
N ASP A 63 2.26 -1.31 -6.46
CA ASP A 63 0.96 -0.86 -6.97
C ASP A 63 0.67 -1.42 -8.36
N LEU A 64 1.67 -1.44 -9.25
CA LEU A 64 1.54 -2.08 -10.55
C LEU A 64 1.27 -3.58 -10.44
N LEU A 65 1.94 -4.29 -9.50
CA LEU A 65 1.66 -5.71 -9.26
C LEU A 65 0.23 -5.95 -8.78
N LEU A 66 -0.30 -5.08 -7.90
CA LEU A 66 -1.72 -5.14 -7.52
C LEU A 66 -2.61 -4.94 -8.75
N VAL A 67 -2.42 -3.84 -9.47
CA VAL A 67 -3.28 -3.46 -10.59
C VAL A 67 -3.28 -4.52 -11.69
N LEU A 68 -2.14 -5.18 -11.94
CA LEU A 68 -2.06 -6.30 -12.89
C LEU A 68 -2.79 -7.57 -12.39
N SER A 69 -2.97 -7.74 -11.09
CA SER A 69 -3.73 -8.85 -10.51
C SER A 69 -5.25 -8.62 -10.47
N LEU A 70 -5.69 -7.35 -10.43
CA LEU A 70 -7.10 -6.97 -10.31
C LEU A 70 -8.03 -7.44 -11.44
N PRO A 71 -7.63 -7.54 -12.73
CA PRO A 71 -8.51 -8.02 -13.79
C PRO A 71 -9.13 -9.39 -13.51
N MET A 72 -8.38 -10.29 -12.84
CA MET A 72 -8.90 -11.60 -12.44
C MET A 72 -9.95 -11.49 -11.32
N ARG A 73 -9.80 -10.51 -10.43
CA ARG A 73 -10.78 -10.20 -9.40
C ARG A 73 -12.04 -9.57 -10.00
N VAL A 74 -11.89 -8.69 -10.99
CA VAL A 74 -13.01 -8.14 -11.79
C VAL A 74 -13.77 -9.25 -12.49
N TYR A 75 -13.07 -10.17 -13.17
CA TYR A 75 -13.68 -11.32 -13.82
C TYR A 75 -14.49 -12.18 -12.84
N TYR A 76 -13.93 -12.47 -11.66
CA TYR A 76 -14.65 -13.21 -10.62
C TYR A 76 -15.93 -12.49 -10.17
N TYR A 77 -15.85 -11.20 -9.84
CA TYR A 77 -17.05 -10.47 -9.39
C TYR A 77 -18.08 -10.27 -10.51
N ALA A 78 -17.67 -10.22 -11.77
CA ALA A 78 -18.58 -10.10 -12.90
C ALA A 78 -19.29 -11.41 -13.24
N THR A 79 -18.60 -12.55 -13.11
CA THR A 79 -19.12 -13.87 -13.54
C THR A 79 -19.59 -14.77 -12.41
N GLY A 80 -19.16 -14.49 -11.17
CA GLY A 80 -19.42 -15.33 -10.00
C GLY A 80 -18.61 -16.62 -9.94
N ILE A 81 -17.70 -16.86 -10.91
CA ILE A 81 -17.01 -18.14 -11.08
C ILE A 81 -15.49 -17.93 -11.18
N TRP A 82 -14.73 -18.78 -10.49
CA TRP A 82 -13.29 -18.91 -10.65
C TRP A 82 -12.93 -20.13 -11.52
N SER A 83 -12.05 -19.96 -12.52
CA SER A 83 -11.67 -21.04 -13.46
C SER A 83 -10.17 -21.34 -13.52
N LEU A 84 -9.31 -20.53 -12.91
CA LEU A 84 -7.84 -20.62 -13.04
C LEU A 84 -7.17 -21.57 -12.01
N GLY A 85 -7.97 -22.29 -11.22
CA GLY A 85 -7.48 -23.24 -10.22
C GLY A 85 -6.88 -22.62 -8.96
N VAL A 86 -6.46 -23.47 -8.03
CA VAL A 86 -6.07 -23.10 -6.65
C VAL A 86 -4.80 -22.27 -6.60
N PHE A 87 -3.80 -22.61 -7.41
CA PHE A 87 -2.53 -21.89 -7.43
C PHE A 87 -2.73 -20.41 -7.82
N ALA A 88 -3.44 -20.14 -8.91
CA ALA A 88 -3.70 -18.78 -9.35
C ALA A 88 -4.51 -17.98 -8.31
N CYS A 89 -5.49 -18.62 -7.66
CA CYS A 89 -6.28 -17.99 -6.62
C CYS A 89 -5.42 -17.54 -5.42
N ILE A 90 -4.54 -18.42 -4.95
CA ILE A 90 -3.61 -18.13 -3.86
C ILE A 90 -2.64 -17.01 -4.28
N CYS A 91 -2.08 -17.07 -5.49
CA CYS A 91 -1.17 -16.04 -5.99
C CYS A 91 -1.83 -14.67 -6.06
N ILE A 92 -3.03 -14.58 -6.63
CA ILE A 92 -3.74 -13.29 -6.80
C ILE A 92 -4.21 -12.74 -5.46
N SER A 93 -4.72 -13.59 -4.58
CA SER A 93 -5.08 -13.19 -3.21
C SER A 93 -3.86 -12.70 -2.43
N SER A 94 -2.71 -13.38 -2.60
CA SER A 94 -1.44 -13.00 -1.97
C SER A 94 -0.88 -11.69 -2.51
N LEU A 95 -0.94 -11.46 -3.82
CA LEU A 95 -0.53 -10.18 -4.42
C LEU A 95 -1.38 -9.03 -3.88
N PHE A 96 -2.69 -9.26 -3.72
CA PHE A 96 -3.60 -8.26 -3.17
C PHE A 96 -3.28 -7.90 -1.72
N THR A 97 -3.15 -8.89 -0.82
CA THR A 97 -2.85 -8.65 0.59
C THR A 97 -1.42 -8.13 0.80
N ASN A 98 -0.45 -8.64 0.03
CA ASN A 98 0.91 -8.14 0.08
C ASN A 98 1.03 -6.72 -0.42
N ASN A 99 0.26 -6.28 -1.43
CA ASN A 99 0.25 -4.88 -1.83
C ASN A 99 -0.23 -3.98 -0.70
N ILE A 100 -1.37 -4.27 -0.06
CA ILE A 100 -1.88 -3.46 1.07
C ILE A 100 -0.80 -3.32 2.16
N ARG A 101 -0.13 -4.43 2.49
CA ARG A 101 0.96 -4.46 3.47
C ARG A 101 2.19 -3.69 2.99
N ALA A 102 2.58 -3.86 1.72
CA ALA A 102 3.70 -3.16 1.10
C ALA A 102 3.48 -1.65 1.09
N SER A 103 2.32 -1.18 0.64
CA SER A 103 1.99 0.25 0.56
C SER A 103 2.02 0.88 1.95
N ALA A 104 1.40 0.26 2.96
CA ALA A 104 1.49 0.76 4.34
C ALA A 104 2.94 0.87 4.85
N ILE A 105 3.78 -0.13 4.58
CA ILE A 105 5.19 -0.11 4.98
C ILE A 105 5.95 0.98 4.23
N PHE A 106 5.84 1.04 2.90
CA PHE A 106 6.57 2.00 2.07
C PHE A 106 6.15 3.44 2.39
N ILE A 107 4.86 3.73 2.57
CA ILE A 107 4.37 5.05 2.99
C ILE A 107 4.98 5.44 4.35
N THR A 108 5.04 4.52 5.30
CA THR A 108 5.67 4.75 6.61
C THR A 108 7.17 5.04 6.46
N VAL A 109 7.88 4.24 5.67
CA VAL A 109 9.32 4.43 5.43
C VAL A 109 9.59 5.76 4.72
N ILE A 110 8.75 6.17 3.76
CA ILE A 110 8.81 7.50 3.14
C ILE A 110 8.60 8.58 4.20
N GLY A 111 7.59 8.44 5.07
CA GLY A 111 7.35 9.37 6.18
C GLY A 111 8.53 9.48 7.14
N VAL A 112 9.18 8.36 7.47
CA VAL A 112 10.38 8.33 8.33
C VAL A 112 11.59 8.95 7.63
N ASP A 113 11.84 8.68 6.35
CA ASP A 113 12.89 9.36 5.58
C ASP A 113 12.69 10.88 5.60
N ARG A 114 11.45 11.35 5.48
CA ARG A 114 11.09 12.77 5.59
C ARG A 114 11.32 13.33 6.98
N LEU A 115 10.91 12.61 8.03
CA LEU A 115 11.18 12.99 9.41
C LEU A 115 12.69 13.19 9.63
N LEU A 116 13.50 12.21 9.20
CA LEU A 116 14.94 12.25 9.34
C LEU A 116 15.55 13.44 8.58
N ALA A 117 15.03 13.75 7.39
CA ALA A 117 15.47 14.89 6.59
C ALA A 117 15.21 16.25 7.25
N VAL A 118 14.10 16.37 7.98
CA VAL A 118 13.64 17.64 8.57
C VAL A 118 14.18 17.82 9.98
N VAL A 119 14.10 16.79 10.82
CA VAL A 119 14.42 16.89 12.25
C VAL A 119 15.88 16.55 12.54
N PHE A 120 16.49 15.64 11.76
CA PHE A 120 17.84 15.13 12.01
C PHE A 120 18.76 15.18 10.76
N PRO A 121 18.92 16.33 10.08
CA PRO A 121 19.56 16.41 8.77
C PRO A 121 21.03 15.95 8.75
N LEU A 122 21.80 16.22 9.81
CA LEU A 122 23.23 15.86 9.88
C LEU A 122 23.43 14.42 10.38
N SER A 123 22.72 14.03 11.44
CA SER A 123 22.84 12.71 12.05
C SER A 123 22.37 11.60 11.10
N SER A 124 21.31 11.85 10.31
CA SER A 124 20.73 10.85 9.42
C SER A 124 21.47 10.65 8.08
N ARG A 125 22.52 11.43 7.79
CA ARG A 125 23.22 11.38 6.49
C ARG A 125 23.76 9.99 6.16
N HIS A 126 24.24 9.25 7.15
CA HIS A 126 24.75 7.89 6.97
C HIS A 126 23.65 6.87 6.66
N LEU A 127 22.44 7.06 7.20
CA LEU A 127 21.28 6.20 6.93
C LEU A 127 20.66 6.52 5.57
N ARG A 128 20.58 7.80 5.21
CA ARG A 128 19.91 8.31 4.00
C ARG A 128 20.82 8.24 2.78
N ASN A 129 21.22 7.03 2.43
CA ASN A 129 21.94 6.73 1.19
C ASN A 129 21.18 5.68 0.37
N THR A 130 21.41 5.68 -0.94
CA THR A 130 20.71 4.81 -1.90
C THR A 130 20.91 3.32 -1.61
N THR A 131 22.09 2.92 -1.14
CA THR A 131 22.40 1.52 -0.81
C THR A 131 21.53 1.02 0.34
N ASN A 132 21.36 1.82 1.38
CA ASN A 132 20.50 1.49 2.51
C ASN A 132 19.03 1.45 2.10
N SER A 133 18.58 2.34 1.21
CA SER A 133 17.22 2.28 0.66
C SER A 133 16.97 0.99 -0.13
N TRP A 134 17.93 0.54 -0.95
CA TRP A 134 17.83 -0.75 -1.64
C TRP A 134 17.78 -1.93 -0.67
N ARG A 135 18.62 -1.91 0.37
CA ARG A 135 18.59 -2.93 1.42
C ARG A 135 17.24 -2.95 2.14
N ALA A 136 16.71 -1.79 2.51
CA ALA A 136 15.41 -1.66 3.14
C ALA A 136 14.29 -2.23 2.24
N CYS A 137 14.27 -1.86 0.96
CA CYS A 137 13.28 -2.40 0.01
C CYS A 137 13.41 -3.92 -0.14
N GLY A 138 14.63 -4.44 -0.26
CA GLY A 138 14.88 -5.89 -0.32
C GLY A 138 14.38 -6.62 0.92
N LEU A 139 14.63 -6.07 2.12
CA LEU A 139 14.12 -6.62 3.38
C LEU A 139 12.58 -6.61 3.42
N ILE A 140 11.96 -5.52 2.99
CA ILE A 140 10.49 -5.41 2.91
C ILE A 140 9.94 -6.52 2.00
N TRP A 141 10.46 -6.66 0.78
CA TRP A 141 10.02 -7.71 -0.14
C TRP A 141 10.18 -9.12 0.44
N ILE A 142 11.33 -9.41 1.07
CA ILE A 142 11.58 -10.69 1.71
C ILE A 142 10.59 -10.94 2.85
N SER A 143 10.32 -9.93 3.69
CA SER A 143 9.34 -10.03 4.78
C SER A 143 7.92 -10.27 4.27
N LEU A 144 7.51 -9.61 3.18
CA LEU A 144 6.20 -9.82 2.55
C LEU A 144 6.05 -11.27 2.08
N VAL A 145 7.05 -11.80 1.37
CA VAL A 145 7.06 -13.20 0.92
C VAL A 145 7.04 -14.15 2.11
N ALA A 146 7.85 -13.88 3.14
CA ALA A 146 7.93 -14.72 4.34
C ALA A 146 6.59 -14.83 5.10
N VAL A 147 5.80 -13.75 5.15
CA VAL A 147 4.44 -13.77 5.75
C VAL A 147 3.41 -14.40 4.81
N SER A 148 3.55 -14.18 3.51
CA SER A 148 2.61 -14.68 2.50
C SER A 148 2.66 -16.20 2.34
N ILE A 149 3.81 -16.85 2.55
CA ILE A 149 3.96 -18.31 2.47
C ILE A 149 3.06 -19.04 3.50
N PRO A 150 3.15 -18.80 4.82
CA PRO A 150 2.28 -19.48 5.78
C PRO A 150 0.80 -19.15 5.59
N GLU A 151 0.45 -17.92 5.18
CA GLU A 151 -0.93 -17.55 4.81
C GLU A 151 -1.43 -18.41 3.63
N SER A 152 -0.60 -18.55 2.58
CA SER A 152 -0.90 -19.35 1.40
C SER A 152 -1.07 -20.83 1.72
N VAL A 153 -0.19 -21.38 2.57
CA VAL A 153 -0.25 -22.78 3.01
C VAL A 153 -1.53 -23.01 3.84
N ALA A 154 -1.88 -22.08 4.73
CA ALA A 154 -3.10 -22.16 5.52
C ALA A 154 -4.37 -22.08 4.65
N ILE A 155 -4.36 -21.25 3.61
CA ILE A 155 -5.48 -21.20 2.65
C ILE A 155 -5.56 -22.50 1.86
N SER A 156 -4.42 -23.00 1.35
CA SER A 156 -4.37 -24.24 0.59
C SER A 156 -4.85 -25.45 1.39
N SER A 157 -4.52 -25.54 2.67
CA SER A 157 -4.96 -26.64 3.54
C SER A 157 -6.47 -26.58 3.81
N LYS A 158 -7.03 -25.39 3.97
CA LYS A 158 -8.49 -25.17 4.15
C LYS A 158 -9.29 -25.50 2.89
N MET A 159 -8.69 -25.32 1.72
CA MET A 159 -9.30 -25.61 0.41
C MET A 159 -9.02 -27.05 -0.08
N GLN A 160 -8.38 -27.90 0.72
CA GLN A 160 -8.02 -29.25 0.29
C GLN A 160 -9.27 -30.10 0.00
N GLY A 161 -9.41 -30.56 -1.25
CA GLY A 161 -10.57 -31.32 -1.72
C GLY A 161 -11.75 -30.47 -2.21
N CYS A 162 -11.59 -29.14 -2.30
CA CYS A 162 -12.59 -28.25 -2.86
C CYS A 162 -12.50 -28.12 -4.38
N ASN A 163 -13.64 -28.21 -5.08
CA ASN A 163 -13.76 -27.68 -6.43
C ASN A 163 -13.74 -26.14 -6.32
N LEU A 164 -12.69 -25.51 -6.83
CA LEU A 164 -12.48 -24.07 -6.64
C LEU A 164 -13.35 -23.25 -7.59
N THR A 165 -14.59 -23.03 -7.20
CA THR A 165 -15.48 -22.06 -7.84
C THR A 165 -15.46 -20.71 -7.12
N ASN A 166 -15.15 -20.68 -5.81
CA ASN A 166 -15.18 -19.49 -4.97
C ASN A 166 -13.79 -19.14 -4.42
N CYS A 167 -12.99 -18.39 -5.18
CA CYS A 167 -11.64 -18.01 -4.79
C CYS A 167 -11.59 -16.98 -3.65
N PHE A 168 -12.32 -15.86 -3.80
CA PHE A 168 -12.27 -14.74 -2.84
C PHE A 168 -13.28 -14.90 -1.69
N HIS A 169 -14.17 -15.89 -1.77
CA HIS A 169 -15.10 -16.29 -0.71
C HIS A 169 -15.00 -17.80 -0.43
N PRO A 170 -13.83 -18.30 0.01
CA PRO A 170 -13.63 -19.72 0.21
C PRO A 170 -14.59 -20.32 1.24
N GLU A 171 -15.05 -19.52 2.21
CA GLU A 171 -16.04 -19.89 3.22
C GLU A 171 -17.41 -20.30 2.65
N ARG A 172 -17.72 -19.91 1.41
CA ARG A 172 -18.95 -20.35 0.72
C ARG A 172 -18.85 -21.78 0.19
N SER A 173 -17.65 -22.37 0.18
CA SER A 173 -17.45 -23.73 -0.30
C SER A 173 -17.79 -24.73 0.81
N PRO A 174 -18.65 -25.74 0.57
CA PRO A 174 -19.08 -26.69 1.61
C PRO A 174 -17.95 -27.51 2.26
N CYS A 175 -16.84 -27.66 1.54
CA CYS A 175 -15.62 -28.35 1.95
C CYS A 175 -14.66 -27.47 2.78
N TYR A 176 -14.93 -26.17 2.91
CA TYR A 176 -14.07 -25.24 3.64
C TYR A 176 -14.08 -25.56 5.12
N LYS A 177 -12.89 -25.84 5.66
CA LYS A 177 -12.73 -26.10 7.09
C LYS A 177 -12.52 -24.78 7.82
N GLU A 178 -13.49 -24.35 8.63
CA GLU A 178 -13.33 -23.25 9.57
C GLU A 178 -12.33 -23.65 10.68
N GLN A 179 -11.05 -23.48 10.39
CA GLN A 179 -10.02 -23.51 11.41
C GLN A 179 -9.81 -22.09 11.93
N ILE A 180 -9.88 -21.96 13.25
CA ILE A 180 -9.62 -20.75 14.02
C ILE A 180 -8.20 -20.26 13.68
N VAL A 181 -8.09 -19.25 12.81
CA VAL A 181 -6.85 -18.45 12.61
C VAL A 181 -6.99 -16.97 13.08
N PRO A 182 -7.50 -16.68 14.31
CA PRO A 182 -7.49 -15.33 14.88
C PRO A 182 -6.09 -14.73 15.01
N SER A 183 -5.05 -15.57 15.11
CA SER A 183 -3.68 -15.12 15.39
C SER A 183 -3.11 -14.25 14.26
N LEU A 184 -3.33 -14.59 12.99
CA LEU A 184 -2.76 -13.84 11.86
C LEU A 184 -3.46 -12.48 11.64
N ASN A 185 -4.79 -12.43 11.73
CA ASN A 185 -5.54 -11.18 11.61
C ASN A 185 -5.20 -10.20 12.75
N TYR A 186 -5.05 -10.72 13.97
CA TYR A 186 -4.63 -9.93 15.12
C TYR A 186 -3.21 -9.38 14.93
N VAL A 187 -2.26 -10.23 14.53
CA VAL A 187 -0.87 -9.81 14.25
C VAL A 187 -0.82 -8.74 13.15
N ASN A 188 -1.56 -8.92 12.06
CA ASN A 188 -1.65 -7.93 10.98
C ASN A 188 -2.21 -6.59 11.46
N SER A 189 -3.19 -6.63 12.37
CA SER A 189 -3.79 -5.42 12.92
C SER A 189 -2.84 -4.71 13.89
N CYS A 190 -2.21 -5.43 14.81
CA CYS A 190 -1.14 -4.88 15.64
C CYS A 190 -0.03 -4.24 14.81
N PHE A 191 0.32 -4.85 13.69
CA PHE A 191 1.31 -4.31 12.75
C PHE A 191 0.85 -2.97 12.15
N VAL A 192 -0.37 -2.88 11.62
CA VAL A 192 -0.91 -1.62 11.07
C VAL A 192 -1.02 -0.54 12.15
N PHE A 193 -1.44 -0.87 13.37
CA PHE A 193 -1.45 0.08 14.49
C PHE A 193 -0.05 0.57 14.86
N THR A 194 0.95 -0.30 14.79
CA THR A 194 2.36 0.08 15.03
C THR A 194 2.83 1.06 13.97
N LEU A 195 2.54 0.81 12.69
CA LEU A 195 2.87 1.73 11.59
C LEU A 195 2.15 3.07 11.73
N LEU A 196 0.86 3.06 12.10
CA LEU A 196 0.10 4.27 12.38
C LEU A 196 0.73 5.07 13.52
N ALA A 197 1.11 4.41 14.62
CA ALA A 197 1.78 5.06 15.75
C ALA A 197 3.10 5.73 15.31
N VAL A 198 3.91 5.05 14.48
CA VAL A 198 5.14 5.63 13.91
C VAL A 198 4.83 6.89 13.08
N ASN A 199 3.79 6.88 12.24
CA ASN A 199 3.38 8.06 11.46
C ASN A 199 2.88 9.20 12.36
N CYS A 200 2.11 8.90 13.42
CA CYS A 200 1.64 9.88 14.39
C CYS A 200 2.79 10.54 15.17
N ILE A 201 3.75 9.74 15.64
CA ILE A 201 4.95 10.22 16.33
C ILE A 201 5.78 11.09 15.38
N SER A 202 6.01 10.62 14.15
CA SER A 202 6.74 11.36 13.12
C SER A 202 6.11 12.73 12.85
N THR A 203 4.79 12.77 12.68
CA THR A 203 4.03 14.00 12.46
C THR A 203 4.14 14.94 13.66
N SER A 204 4.04 14.41 14.88
CA SER A 204 4.16 15.18 16.12
C SER A 204 5.55 15.80 16.27
N MET A 205 6.61 15.03 16.03
CA MET A 205 8.01 15.50 16.11
C MET A 205 8.29 16.61 15.10
N VAL A 206 7.82 16.46 13.86
CA VAL A 206 7.98 17.47 12.81
C VAL A 206 7.19 18.73 13.16
N SER A 207 5.93 18.56 13.59
CA SER A 207 5.07 19.67 14.01
C SER A 207 5.71 20.48 15.14
N TRP A 208 6.27 19.79 16.13
CA TRP A 208 6.94 20.46 17.25
C TRP A 208 8.18 21.20 16.78
N LYS A 209 9.08 20.54 16.03
CA LYS A 209 10.30 21.15 15.51
C LYS A 209 10.02 22.39 14.66
N LEU A 210 8.93 22.35 13.89
CA LEU A 210 8.53 23.41 12.97
C LEU A 210 7.73 24.53 13.65
N ARG A 211 7.21 24.30 14.87
CA ARG A 211 6.64 25.34 15.75
C ARG A 211 7.71 26.01 16.61
N SER A 212 8.71 25.25 17.08
CA SER A 212 9.71 25.75 18.03
C SER A 212 10.75 26.69 17.42
N HIS A 213 10.90 26.71 16.09
CA HIS A 213 12.02 27.39 15.45
C HIS A 213 11.71 28.64 14.62
N LEU A 214 10.46 28.97 14.24
CA LEU A 214 10.24 30.00 13.20
C LEU A 214 8.94 30.81 13.34
N SER A 215 9.10 32.14 13.36
CA SER A 215 8.05 33.18 13.37
C SER A 215 7.99 34.03 12.07
N ASP A 216 8.71 33.67 10.99
CA ASP A 216 8.75 34.49 9.77
C ASP A 216 7.84 33.97 8.63
N SER A 217 7.11 34.90 8.01
CA SER A 217 5.99 34.65 7.07
C SER A 217 6.38 33.96 5.75
N VAL A 218 7.61 34.15 5.24
CA VAL A 218 8.08 33.56 3.98
C VAL A 218 8.39 32.05 4.11
N GLN A 219 8.67 31.57 5.32
CA GLN A 219 8.86 30.13 5.58
C GLN A 219 7.56 29.35 5.78
N VAL A 220 6.40 30.03 5.84
CA VAL A 220 5.09 29.41 6.08
C VAL A 220 4.67 28.52 4.91
N VAL A 221 4.98 28.90 3.66
CA VAL A 221 4.62 28.12 2.46
C VAL A 221 5.43 26.81 2.38
N ASN A 222 6.75 26.86 2.59
CA ASN A 222 7.59 25.67 2.67
C ASN A 222 7.21 24.77 3.86
N LYS A 223 6.75 25.35 4.98
CA LYS A 223 6.21 24.62 6.14
C LYS A 223 4.91 23.88 5.80
N MET A 224 3.99 24.52 5.09
CA MET A 224 2.74 23.89 4.67
C MET A 224 2.98 22.70 3.76
N ASN A 225 3.88 22.81 2.78
CA ASN A 225 4.20 21.70 1.87
C ASN A 225 4.81 20.50 2.61
N VAL A 226 5.70 20.74 3.58
CA VAL A 226 6.28 19.65 4.40
C VAL A 226 5.20 19.01 5.27
N MET A 227 4.38 19.80 5.96
CA MET A 227 3.30 19.29 6.80
C MET A 227 2.23 18.54 6.01
N LEU A 228 1.98 18.94 4.76
CA LEU A 228 1.04 18.27 3.88
C LEU A 228 1.45 16.82 3.61
N ILE A 229 2.74 16.52 3.44
CA ILE A 229 3.21 15.13 3.26
C ILE A 229 2.85 14.27 4.48
N PHE A 230 3.09 14.76 5.69
CA PHE A 230 2.76 14.03 6.92
C PHE A 230 1.23 13.90 7.12
N ALA A 231 0.48 14.96 6.79
CA ALA A 231 -0.98 14.93 6.84
C ALA A 231 -1.56 13.92 5.84
N MET A 232 -1.02 13.87 4.61
CA MET A 232 -1.42 12.91 3.58
C MET A 232 -1.10 11.47 4.00
N ASN A 233 0.08 11.21 4.57
CA ASN A 233 0.42 9.90 5.11
C ASN A 233 -0.59 9.46 6.17
N LEU A 234 -0.90 10.32 7.15
CA LEU A 234 -1.91 10.00 8.17
C LEU A 234 -3.29 9.76 7.56
N LEU A 235 -3.70 10.61 6.62
CA LEU A 235 -4.97 10.48 5.92
C LEU A 235 -5.09 9.14 5.19
N MET A 236 -4.03 8.73 4.48
CA MET A 236 -3.99 7.42 3.82
C MET A 236 -4.11 6.27 4.82
N PHE A 237 -3.46 6.37 5.98
CA PHE A 237 -3.63 5.37 7.04
C PHE A 237 -5.05 5.29 7.59
N PHE A 238 -5.66 6.44 7.91
CA PHE A 238 -7.02 6.47 8.46
C PHE A 238 -8.07 6.02 7.45
N ILE A 239 -7.91 6.35 6.17
CA ILE A 239 -8.90 6.03 5.13
C ILE A 239 -8.67 4.61 4.57
N PHE A 240 -7.45 4.22 4.22
CA PHE A 240 -7.21 3.02 3.42
C PHE A 240 -6.77 1.81 4.24
N PHE A 241 -5.95 1.99 5.29
CA PHE A 241 -5.36 0.85 6.02
C PHE A 241 -6.07 0.52 7.34
N LEU A 242 -6.50 1.54 8.09
CA LEU A 242 -7.16 1.32 9.38
C LEU A 242 -8.51 0.59 9.27
N PRO A 243 -9.41 0.91 8.31
CA PRO A 243 -10.71 0.25 8.23
C PRO A 243 -10.59 -1.26 7.98
N VAL A 244 -9.68 -1.66 7.08
CA VAL A 244 -9.47 -3.09 6.77
C VAL A 244 -8.90 -3.85 7.98
N SER A 245 -7.96 -3.26 8.73
CA SER A 245 -7.43 -3.90 9.95
C SER A 245 -8.47 -4.07 11.05
N LEU A 246 -9.31 -3.06 11.28
CA LEU A 246 -10.38 -3.12 12.28
C LEU A 246 -11.40 -4.19 11.91
N VAL A 247 -11.85 -4.18 10.66
CA VAL A 247 -12.87 -5.11 10.17
C VAL A 247 -12.38 -6.56 10.19
N LEU A 248 -11.12 -6.83 9.83
CA LEU A 248 -10.53 -8.18 9.89
C LEU A 248 -10.32 -8.69 11.32
N SER A 249 -10.21 -7.78 12.30
CA SER A 249 -10.07 -8.13 13.73
C SER A 249 -11.40 -8.39 14.43
N VAL A 250 -12.48 -7.80 13.94
CA VAL A 250 -13.80 -7.86 14.57
C VAL A 250 -14.71 -8.77 13.76
N GLU A 251 -14.90 -10.00 14.24
CA GLU A 251 -15.74 -11.00 13.57
C GLU A 251 -17.16 -10.52 13.27
N LYS A 252 -17.73 -9.67 14.14
CA LYS A 252 -19.06 -9.06 13.93
C LYS A 252 -19.14 -8.17 12.69
N TRP A 253 -18.00 -7.72 12.16
CA TRP A 253 -17.93 -6.80 11.02
C TRP A 253 -17.60 -7.52 9.70
N ARG A 254 -17.71 -8.85 9.63
CA ARG A 254 -17.44 -9.63 8.41
C ARG A 254 -18.14 -9.09 7.15
N VAL A 255 -19.35 -8.52 7.28
CA VAL A 255 -20.09 -7.88 6.17
C VAL A 255 -19.37 -6.67 5.55
N ALA A 256 -18.48 -6.02 6.30
CA ALA A 256 -17.72 -4.85 5.87
C ALA A 256 -16.33 -5.20 5.29
N VAL A 257 -15.95 -6.49 5.25
CA VAL A 257 -14.62 -6.91 4.78
C VAL A 257 -14.40 -6.51 3.33
N GLU A 258 -15.33 -6.83 2.44
CA GLU A 258 -15.17 -6.51 1.01
C GLU A 258 -15.18 -5.01 0.71
N PRO A 259 -16.09 -4.21 1.28
CA PRO A 259 -15.99 -2.75 1.18
C PRO A 259 -14.65 -2.20 1.70
N ALA A 260 -14.13 -2.74 2.81
CA ALA A 260 -12.86 -2.30 3.38
C ALA A 260 -11.66 -2.71 2.50
N LEU A 261 -11.69 -3.89 1.88
CA LEU A 261 -10.67 -4.32 0.91
C LEU A 261 -10.72 -3.45 -0.37
N CYS A 262 -11.92 -3.13 -0.86
CA CYS A 262 -12.07 -2.18 -1.98
C CYS A 262 -11.45 -0.83 -1.64
N LEU A 263 -11.78 -0.29 -0.47
CA LEU A 263 -11.24 0.97 0.03
C LEU A 263 -9.71 0.90 0.14
N ALA A 264 -9.16 -0.15 0.75
CA ALA A 264 -7.72 -0.37 0.87
C ALA A 264 -7.02 -0.46 -0.51
N SER A 265 -7.66 -1.05 -1.53
CA SER A 265 -7.09 -1.10 -2.87
C SER A 265 -7.11 0.24 -3.61
N MET A 266 -7.99 1.18 -3.24
CA MET A 266 -8.00 2.52 -3.83
C MET A 266 -6.74 3.32 -3.49
N ASN A 267 -6.00 2.97 -2.44
CA ASN A 267 -4.76 3.65 -2.05
C ASN A 267 -3.77 3.79 -3.21
N CYS A 268 -3.64 2.77 -4.07
CA CYS A 268 -2.74 2.79 -5.22
C CYS A 268 -3.04 3.93 -6.23
N CYS A 269 -4.28 4.43 -6.26
CA CYS A 269 -4.66 5.57 -7.12
C CYS A 269 -4.25 6.92 -6.52
N PHE A 270 -4.00 6.97 -5.21
CA PHE A 270 -3.62 8.19 -4.49
C PHE A 270 -2.11 8.28 -4.21
N ASP A 271 -1.37 7.17 -4.27
CA ASP A 271 0.09 7.14 -4.16
C ASP A 271 0.83 8.11 -5.12
N PRO A 272 0.37 8.35 -6.37
CA PRO A 272 0.90 9.40 -7.23
C PRO A 272 0.94 10.81 -6.62
N LEU A 273 -0.02 11.14 -5.76
CA LEU A 273 -0.03 12.43 -5.06
C LEU A 273 1.12 12.50 -4.05
N LEU A 274 1.44 11.40 -3.37
CA LEU A 274 2.61 11.35 -2.49
C LEU A 274 3.88 11.62 -3.30
N TYR A 275 4.05 11.02 -4.47
CA TYR A 275 5.22 11.28 -5.32
C TYR A 275 5.32 12.76 -5.68
N TYR A 276 4.21 13.39 -6.09
CA TYR A 276 4.18 14.81 -6.44
C TYR A 276 4.65 15.71 -5.28
N PHE A 277 4.04 15.60 -4.09
CA PHE A 277 4.39 16.46 -2.96
C PHE A 277 5.76 16.15 -2.35
N SER A 278 6.13 14.87 -2.33
CA SER A 278 7.45 14.38 -1.91
C SER A 278 8.54 14.96 -2.83
N LEU A 279 8.32 14.97 -4.14
CA LEU A 279 9.29 15.48 -5.09
C LEU A 279 9.34 17.02 -5.11
N ASP A 280 8.20 17.70 -5.15
CA ASP A 280 8.13 19.17 -5.20
C ASP A 280 8.86 19.85 -4.04
N SER A 281 8.69 19.33 -2.83
CA SER A 281 9.44 19.78 -1.64
C SER A 281 10.96 19.55 -1.72
N PHE A 282 11.41 18.55 -2.47
CA PHE A 282 12.84 18.35 -2.74
C PHE A 282 13.36 19.29 -3.83
N TRP A 283 12.53 19.61 -4.83
CA TRP A 283 12.93 20.45 -5.96
C TRP A 283 13.07 21.91 -5.56
N THR A 284 12.09 22.46 -4.82
CA THR A 284 12.15 23.83 -4.28
C THR A 284 13.40 24.05 -3.43
N LYS A 285 13.74 23.10 -2.55
CA LYS A 285 14.95 23.19 -1.73
C LYS A 285 16.26 23.20 -2.55
N LYS A 286 16.31 22.46 -3.67
CA LYS A 286 17.51 22.39 -4.52
C LYS A 286 17.68 23.64 -5.38
N GLU A 287 16.59 24.30 -5.74
CA GLU A 287 16.62 25.61 -6.40
C GLU A 287 17.04 26.71 -5.42
N ASP A 288 16.55 26.69 -4.18
CA ASP A 288 16.97 27.60 -3.11
C ASP A 288 18.47 27.47 -2.77
N ASP A 289 19.00 26.24 -2.71
CA ASP A 289 20.42 25.99 -2.46
C ASP A 289 21.32 26.43 -3.64
N LYS A 290 20.80 26.43 -4.87
CA LYS A 290 21.50 26.97 -6.04
C LYS A 290 21.39 28.48 -6.17
N ALA A 291 20.31 29.07 -5.66
CA ALA A 291 20.05 30.51 -5.69
C ALA A 291 20.83 31.28 -4.62
N ARG A 292 21.39 30.60 -3.60
CA ARG A 292 22.39 31.20 -2.70
C ARG A 292 23.73 31.31 -3.44
N PRO A 293 24.20 32.51 -3.81
CA PRO A 293 25.56 32.66 -4.30
C PRO A 293 26.49 32.29 -3.15
N ASN A 294 27.57 31.57 -3.44
CA ASN A 294 28.64 31.26 -2.50
C ASN A 294 29.09 32.56 -1.79
N GLY A 295 28.62 32.75 -0.55
CA GLY A 295 29.05 33.81 0.33
C GLY A 295 30.46 33.53 0.83
N ILE A 296 31.43 34.01 0.06
CA ILE A 296 32.72 34.58 0.46
C ILE A 296 33.44 33.82 1.59
N HIS A 297 34.40 32.99 1.17
CA HIS A 297 35.67 32.85 1.88
C HIS A 297 36.30 34.25 2.01
N SER A 298 36.34 34.81 3.23
CA SER A 298 37.32 35.83 3.57
C SER A 298 38.10 35.38 4.79
N ARG A 299 39.34 34.98 4.53
CA ARG A 299 40.44 35.00 5.50
C ARG A 299 40.60 36.42 6.03
N SER A 300 40.62 36.58 7.34
CA SER A 300 41.61 37.36 8.12
C SER A 300 41.31 37.15 9.59
#